data_AF-B2TH50-F1
#
_entry.id   AF-B2TH50-F1
#
_cell.length_a   1.000
_cell.length_b   1.000
_cell.length_c   1.000
_cell.angle_alpha   90.00
_cell.angle_beta   90.00
_cell.angle_gamma   90.00
#
_symmetry.space_group_name_H-M   'P 1'
#
loop_
_entity.id
_entity.type
_entity.pdbx_description
1 polymer ?
#
loop_
_entity_poly.entity_id
_entity_poly.type
_entity_poly.pdbx_seq_one_letter_code
_entity_poly.pdbx_strand_id
1 'polypeptide(L)' 'MNAPTRPLPLSSLLNFIHQHFTEAVALPNGKILAREDFAAPAGLLEEQGHYGPYWTVIEPELSAVRDWLNY' A
#
# COMPACT_ATOMS: atom_id res chain seq x y z
N MET A 1 14.77 -22.54 -16.83
CA MET A 1 15.58 -21.31 -16.90
C MET A 1 14.85 -20.25 -16.09
N ASN A 2 15.29 -19.98 -14.85
CA ASN A 2 14.71 -18.92 -14.03
C ASN A 2 15.27 -17.59 -14.52
N ALA A 3 14.46 -16.79 -15.21
CA ALA A 3 14.83 -15.41 -15.50
C ALA A 3 15.08 -14.71 -14.15
N PRO A 4 16.18 -13.96 -13.98
CA PRO A 4 16.33 -13.12 -12.81
C PRO A 4 15.20 -12.09 -12.86
N THR A 5 14.20 -12.27 -12.01
CA THR A 5 13.13 -11.29 -11.80
C THR A 5 13.78 -10.06 -11.21
N ARG A 6 14.21 -9.16 -12.08
CA ARG A 6 14.74 -7.86 -11.68
C ARG A 6 13.70 -7.20 -10.77
N PRO A 7 14.09 -6.72 -9.58
CA PRO A 7 13.16 -6.01 -8.71
C PRO A 7 12.54 -4.85 -9.49
N LEU A 8 11.23 -4.67 -9.36
CA LEU A 8 10.51 -3.60 -10.02
C LEU A 8 11.04 -2.24 -9.51
N PRO A 9 11.11 -1.21 -10.37
CA PRO A 9 11.39 0.14 -9.92
C PRO A 9 10.37 0.59 -8.87
N LEU A 10 10.82 1.39 -7.88
CA LEU A 10 9.95 1.91 -6.83
C LEU A 10 8.75 2.70 -7.40
N SER A 11 8.97 3.44 -8.50
CA SER A 11 7.90 4.14 -9.22
C SER A 11 6.84 3.20 -9.80
N SER A 12 7.21 2.00 -10.24
CA SER A 12 6.27 0.99 -10.72
C SER A 12 5.43 0.42 -9.58
N LEU A 13 6.02 0.22 -8.39
CA LEU A 13 5.29 -0.22 -7.20
C LEU A 13 4.31 0.84 -6.71
N LEU A 14 4.71 2.12 -6.68
CA LEU A 14 3.82 3.22 -6.33
C LEU A 14 2.66 3.35 -7.32
N ASN A 15 2.94 3.28 -8.62
CA ASN A 15 1.90 3.29 -9.65
C ASN A 15 0.92 2.12 -9.48
N PHE A 16 1.41 0.94 -9.11
CA PHE A 16 0.55 -0.21 -8.82
C PHE A 16 -0.37 0.08 -7.64
N ILE A 17 0.15 0.61 -6.53
CA ILE A 17 -0.67 0.98 -5.36
C ILE A 17 -1.72 2.06 -5.73
N HIS A 18 -1.33 3.08 -6.49
CA HIS A 18 -2.26 4.15 -6.91
C HIS A 18 -3.39 3.64 -7.82
N GLN A 19 -3.14 2.59 -8.62
CA GLN A 19 -4.19 1.93 -9.41
C GLN A 19 -5.26 1.24 -8.55
N HIS A 20 -4.96 0.97 -7.29
CA HIS A 20 -5.90 0.42 -6.30
C HIS A 20 -6.61 1.48 -5.46
N PHE A 21 -6.62 2.74 -5.93
CA PHE A 21 -7.26 3.88 -5.26
C PHE A 21 -6.69 4.21 -3.88
N THR A 22 -5.45 3.81 -3.64
CA THR A 22 -4.74 4.03 -2.39
C THR A 22 -3.66 5.09 -2.58
N GLU A 23 -3.51 6.01 -1.63
CA GLU A 23 -2.39 6.95 -1.63
C GLU A 23 -1.11 6.27 -1.13
N ALA A 24 0.02 6.51 -1.81
CA ALA A 24 1.32 6.00 -1.39
C ALA A 24 2.47 6.91 -1.81
N VAL A 25 3.51 6.98 -0.98
CA VAL A 25 4.71 7.80 -1.21
C VAL A 25 5.98 7.00 -0.93
N ALA A 26 7.05 7.31 -1.67
CA ALA A 26 8.38 6.79 -1.38
C ALA A 26 9.01 7.52 -0.19
N LEU A 27 9.60 6.77 0.72
CA LEU A 27 10.39 7.31 1.83
C LEU A 27 11.88 7.41 1.46
N PRO A 28 12.65 8.33 2.09
CA PRO A 28 14.09 8.48 1.83
C PRO A 28 14.92 7.21 2.11
N ASN A 29 14.40 6.29 2.93
CA ASN A 29 15.03 5.00 3.23
C ASN A 29 14.72 3.92 2.18
N GLY A 30 14.02 4.27 1.08
CA GLY A 30 13.67 3.35 0.00
C GLY A 30 12.39 2.54 0.23
N LYS A 31 11.73 2.67 1.38
CA LYS A 31 10.44 2.01 1.67
C LYS A 31 9.25 2.80 1.09
N ILE A 32 8.09 2.19 1.14
CA ILE A 32 6.82 2.81 0.74
C ILE A 32 6.00 3.12 1.99
N LEU A 33 5.45 4.32 2.07
CA LEU A 33 4.42 4.68 3.05
C LEU A 33 3.08 4.73 2.30
N ALA A 34 2.16 3.83 2.64
CA ALA A 34 0.85 3.72 1.99
C ALA A 34 -0.28 4.03 2.97
N ARG A 35 -1.33 4.68 2.48
CA ARG A 35 -2.50 5.09 3.24
C ARG A 35 -3.50 3.95 3.31
N GLU A 36 -3.82 3.47 4.49
CA GLU A 36 -4.91 2.52 4.71
C GLU A 36 -6.23 3.29 4.81
N ASP A 37 -7.04 3.18 3.76
CA ASP A 37 -8.43 3.60 3.82
C ASP A 37 -9.26 2.46 4.43
N PHE A 38 -9.53 2.55 5.74
CA PHE A 38 -10.42 1.61 6.41
C PHE A 38 -11.84 1.78 5.86
N ALA A 39 -12.26 0.89 4.97
CA ALA A 39 -13.66 0.75 4.60
C ALA A 39 -14.38 0.03 5.75
N ALA A 40 -14.73 0.76 6.82
CA ALA A 40 -15.68 0.23 7.77
C ALA A 40 -16.98 -0.12 7.02
N PRO A 41 -17.60 -1.30 7.26
CA PRO A 41 -18.88 -1.63 6.66
C PRO A 41 -19.87 -0.50 6.91
N ALA A 42 -20.56 -0.05 5.86
CA ALA A 42 -21.60 0.96 5.92
C ALA A 42 -22.68 0.51 6.94
N GLY A 43 -22.55 0.93 8.19
CA GLY A 43 -23.35 0.44 9.32
C GLY A 43 -22.62 0.41 10.66
N LEU A 44 -21.28 0.47 10.68
CA LEU A 44 -20.48 0.58 11.92
C LEU A 44 -19.90 1.98 12.17
N LEU A 45 -20.23 2.95 11.31
CA LEU A 45 -19.63 4.29 11.30
C LEU A 45 -20.16 5.25 12.39
N GLU A 46 -21.20 4.87 13.15
CA GLU A 46 -21.78 5.78 14.16
C GLU A 46 -21.01 5.80 15.50
N GLU A 47 -20.11 4.84 15.78
CA GLU A 47 -19.36 4.81 17.05
C GLU A 47 -17.83 4.91 16.93
N GLN A 48 -17.25 4.90 15.72
CA GLN A 48 -15.78 5.02 15.53
C GLN A 48 -15.39 6.39 14.99
N GLY A 49 -15.61 7.41 15.83
CA GLY A 49 -15.11 8.76 15.57
C GLY A 49 -13.57 8.79 15.43
N HIS A 50 -13.10 9.44 14.37
CA HIS A 50 -11.76 10.05 14.29
C HIS A 50 -10.53 9.14 14.14
N TYR A 51 -10.66 7.94 13.61
CA TYR A 51 -9.46 7.30 13.05
C TYR A 51 -9.18 7.91 11.68
N GLY A 52 -8.28 8.89 11.67
CA GLY A 52 -7.74 9.47 10.43
C GLY A 52 -7.09 8.40 9.55
N PRO A 53 -6.65 8.75 8.34
CA PRO A 53 -6.01 7.77 7.46
C PRO A 53 -4.83 7.12 8.19
N TYR A 54 -4.90 5.81 8.38
CA TYR A 54 -3.76 5.06 8.90
C TYR A 54 -2.71 4.97 7.80
N TRP A 55 -1.44 4.90 8.19
CA TRP A 55 -0.35 4.78 7.22
C TRP A 55 0.51 3.57 7.60
N THR A 56 0.69 2.66 6.65
CA THR A 56 1.57 1.50 6.80
C THR A 56 2.89 1.72 6.06
N VAL A 57 3.98 1.27 6.66
CA VAL A 57 5.27 1.17 5.97
C VAL A 57 5.40 -0.21 5.33
N ILE A 58 5.62 -0.25 4.02
CA ILE A 58 5.71 -1.47 3.20
C ILE A 58 7.12 -1.56 2.61
N GLU A 59 7.66 -2.79 2.55
CA GLU A 59 8.91 -3.05 1.84
C GLU A 59 8.76 -2.81 0.32
N PRO A 60 9.79 -2.31 -0.37
CA PRO A 60 9.73 -1.98 -1.79
C PRO A 60 9.83 -3.24 -2.68
N GLU A 61 8.99 -4.23 -2.40
CA GLU A 61 8.91 -5.50 -3.10
C GLU A 61 7.48 -5.75 -3.58
N LEU A 62 7.33 -6.31 -4.79
CA LEU A 62 6.01 -6.60 -5.34
C LEU A 62 5.21 -7.56 -4.46
N SER A 63 5.88 -8.55 -3.85
CA SER A 63 5.27 -9.49 -2.89
C SER A 63 4.69 -8.75 -1.69
N ALA A 64 5.45 -7.87 -1.06
CA ALA A 64 5.00 -7.10 0.11
C ALA A 64 3.85 -6.16 -0.23
N VAL A 65 3.90 -5.51 -1.40
CA VAL A 65 2.81 -4.64 -1.88
C VAL A 65 1.54 -5.45 -2.16
N ARG A 66 1.65 -6.65 -2.75
CA ARG A 66 0.49 -7.52 -3.01
C ARG A 66 -0.11 -8.08 -1.73
N ASP A 67 0.74 -8.54 -0.80
CA ASP A 67 0.32 -9.02 0.51
C ASP A 67 -0.47 -7.93 1.27
N TRP A 68 0.06 -6.70 1.28
CA TRP A 68 -0.61 -5.55 1.88
C TRP A 68 -1.95 -5.21 1.20
N LEU A 69 -2.04 -5.31 -0.12
CA LEU A 69 -3.28 -5.12 -0.88
C LEU A 69 -4.25 -6.32 -0.82
N ASN A 70 -3.89 -7.42 -0.15
CA ASN A 70 -4.63 -8.70 -0.10
C ASN A 70 -4.78 -9.42 -1.48
N TYR A 71 -3.69 -9.56 -2.26
CA TYR A 71 -3.60 -10.19 -3.62
C TYR A 71 -2.63 -11.36 -3.75
#